data_AF-A0A3Q7K7Y7-F1
#
_entry.id   AF-A0A3Q7K7Y7-F1
#
_cell.length_a   1.000
_cell.length_b   1.000
_cell.length_c   1.000
_cell.angle_alpha   90.00
_cell.angle_beta   90.00
_cell.angle_gamma   90.00
#
_symmetry.space_group_name_H-M   'P 1'
#
loop_
_entity.id
_entity.type
_entity.pdbx_description
1 polymer ?
#
loop_
_entity_poly.entity_id
_entity_poly.type
_entity_poly.pdbx_seq_one_letter_code
_entity_poly.pdbx_strand_id
1 'polypeptide(L)'
;MAAASPMASQLKSSFTRPLVTPKGLCGSSPLHHFPSRRQFNFTVKAIQSEKPTYQVIQPINGDPFIGSLETPVTSSPLVAWYLSNLPAYRTAVNPLLRGIEVGLAHGFFLVGPFVKAGPLRNTPYAGGAGSLAAAGLVVILSICLTIYGVSSFNEGDASTAPSLTLTGRKKQPDQLQTADGWAKFTGGFFFGGISGVTWAFFLLYVLDLPYFVK
;
A
#
# COMPACT_ATOMS: atom_id res chain seq x y z
N MET A 1 -48.60 20.76 38.64
CA MET A 1 -48.68 20.00 37.37
C MET A 1 -47.51 19.00 37.40
N ALA A 2 -47.73 17.75 37.82
CA ALA A 2 -48.10 16.60 36.96
C ALA A 2 -47.09 16.42 35.81
N ALA A 3 -46.44 15.28 35.54
CA ALA A 3 -46.49 13.90 36.02
C ALA A 3 -45.13 13.22 35.68
N ALA A 4 -44.59 12.36 36.55
CA ALA A 4 -44.46 10.90 36.36
C ALA A 4 -43.62 10.40 35.15
N SER A 5 -42.54 9.67 35.47
CA SER A 5 -41.89 8.60 34.66
C SER A 5 -42.90 7.46 34.34
N PRO A 6 -42.57 6.27 33.76
CA PRO A 6 -41.30 5.66 33.30
C PRO A 6 -41.45 4.78 32.02
N MET A 7 -40.53 3.82 31.80
CA MET A 7 -40.73 2.52 31.13
C MET A 7 -40.92 2.49 29.60
N ALA A 8 -40.66 1.41 28.86
CA ALA A 8 -39.89 0.16 28.95
C ALA A 8 -40.26 -0.66 27.69
N SER A 9 -39.53 -1.76 27.48
CA SER A 9 -39.84 -2.92 26.63
C SER A 9 -39.57 -2.74 25.13
N GLN A 10 -38.61 -3.46 24.54
CA GLN A 10 -38.59 -4.91 24.26
C GLN A 10 -39.87 -5.37 23.56
N LEU A 11 -39.78 -5.57 22.24
CA LEU A 11 -40.70 -6.48 21.57
C LEU A 11 -40.01 -7.27 20.46
N LYS A 12 -39.61 -8.49 20.81
CA LYS A 12 -39.61 -9.64 19.91
C LYS A 12 -41.04 -9.80 19.37
N SER A 13 -41.22 -9.96 18.06
CA SER A 13 -42.22 -10.93 17.61
C SER A 13 -41.83 -11.55 16.27
N SER A 14 -41.85 -12.87 16.29
CA SER A 14 -41.89 -13.78 15.17
C SER A 14 -43.22 -13.60 14.44
N PHE A 15 -43.20 -13.51 13.11
CA PHE A 15 -44.43 -13.71 12.32
C PHE A 15 -44.23 -14.82 11.29
N THR A 16 -45.02 -15.86 11.52
CA THR A 16 -45.25 -17.06 10.74
C THR A 16 -46.09 -16.75 9.48
N ARG A 17 -45.82 -17.49 8.39
CA ARG A 17 -46.56 -17.47 7.11
C ARG A 17 -48.01 -17.99 7.25
N PRO A 18 -48.89 -17.81 6.23
CA PRO A 18 -49.05 -18.82 5.16
C PRO A 18 -49.22 -18.21 3.75
N LEU A 19 -48.49 -18.70 2.73
CA LEU A 19 -48.91 -19.70 1.72
C LEU A 19 -50.24 -19.38 1.00
N VAL A 20 -50.13 -18.77 -0.19
CA VAL A 20 -51.21 -18.69 -1.19
C VAL A 20 -50.69 -19.33 -2.48
N THR A 21 -51.36 -20.38 -2.94
CA THR A 21 -51.21 -20.98 -4.28
C THR A 21 -52.30 -20.45 -5.21
N PRO A 22 -51.98 -20.19 -6.48
CA PRO A 22 -52.93 -20.49 -7.55
C PRO A 22 -52.40 -21.56 -8.51
N LYS A 23 -53.36 -22.24 -9.14
CA LYS A 23 -53.25 -23.52 -9.84
C LYS A 23 -53.61 -23.33 -11.31
N GLY A 24 -52.84 -23.97 -12.21
CA GLY A 24 -53.17 -24.17 -13.64
C GLY A 24 -51.99 -23.87 -14.57
N LEU A 25 -51.75 -24.55 -15.70
CA LEU A 25 -52.06 -25.89 -16.20
C LEU A 25 -51.22 -26.06 -17.50
N CYS A 26 -50.71 -27.28 -17.74
CA CYS A 26 -50.27 -27.86 -19.02
C CYS A 26 -48.96 -27.38 -19.71
N GLY A 27 -48.08 -28.34 -20.06
CA GLY A 27 -46.96 -28.14 -20.99
C GLY A 27 -45.76 -29.05 -20.75
N SER A 28 -45.69 -30.16 -21.48
CA SER A 28 -44.66 -31.21 -21.53
C SER A 28 -43.20 -30.75 -21.68
N SER A 29 -42.29 -31.27 -20.82
CA SER A 29 -40.91 -31.74 -21.15
C SER A 29 -40.15 -32.17 -19.87
N PRO A 30 -39.36 -33.27 -19.87
CA PRO A 30 -38.59 -33.69 -18.72
C PRO A 30 -37.15 -33.15 -18.82
N LEU A 31 -36.80 -32.15 -18.00
CA LEU A 31 -35.40 -31.80 -17.75
C LEU A 31 -35.25 -31.58 -16.25
N HIS A 32 -34.50 -32.48 -15.63
CA HIS A 32 -34.21 -32.55 -14.19
C HIS A 32 -33.43 -31.29 -13.77
N HIS A 33 -34.13 -30.22 -13.42
CA HIS A 33 -33.54 -29.00 -12.90
C HIS A 33 -33.38 -29.13 -11.37
N PHE A 34 -32.17 -29.50 -10.94
CA PHE A 34 -31.80 -29.47 -9.53
C PHE A 34 -32.01 -28.06 -8.98
N PRO A 35 -32.82 -27.84 -7.93
CA PRO A 35 -32.89 -26.52 -7.33
C PRO A 35 -31.54 -26.22 -6.69
N SER A 36 -30.87 -25.22 -7.25
CA SER A 36 -29.68 -24.56 -6.72
C SER A 36 -29.84 -24.38 -5.22
N ARG A 37 -29.16 -25.25 -4.47
CA ARG A 37 -29.04 -25.20 -3.02
C ARG A 37 -28.37 -23.86 -2.74
N ARG A 38 -29.13 -22.86 -2.27
CA ARG A 38 -28.58 -21.65 -1.65
C ARG A 38 -27.61 -22.12 -0.57
N GLN A 39 -26.33 -22.14 -0.90
CA GLN A 39 -25.27 -22.30 0.08
C GLN A 39 -25.27 -20.99 0.87
N PHE A 40 -25.97 -21.02 1.99
CA PHE A 40 -25.73 -20.04 3.04
C PHE A 40 -24.28 -20.25 3.45
N ASN A 41 -23.39 -19.34 3.06
CA ASN A 41 -22.04 -19.27 3.61
C ASN A 41 -22.19 -18.89 5.09
N PHE A 42 -22.32 -19.92 5.93
CA PHE A 42 -22.31 -19.77 7.36
C PHE A 42 -20.85 -19.56 7.79
N THR A 43 -20.47 -18.30 8.01
CA THR A 43 -19.18 -17.97 8.60
C THR A 43 -19.19 -18.44 10.05
N VAL A 44 -18.60 -19.62 10.29
CA VAL A 44 -18.36 -20.14 11.63
C VAL A 44 -17.33 -19.23 12.30
N LYS A 45 -17.77 -18.32 13.17
CA LYS A 45 -16.87 -17.73 14.16
C LYS A 45 -16.57 -18.82 15.18
N ALA A 46 -15.33 -19.30 15.20
CA ALA A 46 -14.89 -20.28 16.18
C ALA A 46 -15.25 -19.77 17.58
N ILE A 47 -15.83 -20.66 18.39
CA ILE A 47 -16.26 -20.45 19.77
C ILE A 47 -15.16 -19.71 20.53
N GLN A 48 -15.38 -18.42 20.81
CA GLN A 48 -14.57 -17.70 21.79
C GLN A 48 -15.03 -18.14 23.17
N SER A 49 -14.12 -18.74 23.92
CA SER A 49 -14.26 -19.04 25.35
C SER A 49 -14.76 -17.80 26.11
N GLU A 50 -15.55 -18.02 27.17
CA GLU A 50 -16.35 -17.03 27.94
C GLU A 50 -15.60 -15.82 28.54
N LYS A 51 -14.29 -15.71 28.34
CA LYS A 51 -13.50 -14.50 28.58
C LYS A 51 -12.92 -14.03 27.25
N PRO A 52 -13.23 -12.81 26.77
CA PRO A 52 -12.57 -12.25 25.61
C PRO A 52 -11.10 -11.98 26.00
N THR A 53 -10.26 -12.98 25.80
CA THR A 53 -8.81 -12.81 25.87
C THR A 53 -8.48 -11.84 24.74
N TYR A 54 -7.91 -10.68 25.08
CA TYR A 54 -7.63 -9.62 24.12
C TYR A 54 -6.77 -10.17 22.98
N GLN A 55 -7.39 -10.36 21.83
CA GLN A 55 -6.74 -10.93 20.66
C GLN A 55 -6.21 -9.80 19.79
N VAL A 56 -4.89 -9.66 19.82
CA VAL A 56 -4.13 -8.61 19.13
C VAL A 56 -4.07 -8.84 17.62
N ILE A 57 -4.25 -10.08 17.17
CA ILE A 57 -4.14 -10.48 15.76
C ILE A 57 -5.53 -10.77 15.21
N GLN A 58 -5.95 -10.03 14.20
CA GLN A 58 -7.28 -10.14 13.59
C GLN A 58 -7.15 -10.45 12.09
N PRO A 59 -8.14 -11.08 11.45
CA PRO A 59 -8.16 -11.21 9.99
C PRO A 59 -8.25 -9.83 9.33
N ILE A 60 -7.63 -9.67 8.16
CA ILE A 60 -7.61 -8.39 7.45
C ILE A 60 -9.01 -7.87 7.14
N ASN A 61 -9.31 -6.66 7.62
CA ASN A 61 -10.62 -6.02 7.47
C ASN A 61 -11.81 -6.89 7.96
N GLY A 62 -11.55 -7.85 8.87
CA GLY A 62 -12.56 -8.79 9.36
C GLY A 62 -12.90 -9.96 8.43
N ASP A 63 -12.23 -10.08 7.27
CA ASP A 63 -12.43 -11.17 6.31
C ASP A 63 -11.32 -12.24 6.42
N PRO A 64 -11.61 -13.45 6.94
CA PRO A 64 -10.61 -14.50 7.13
C PRO A 64 -10.22 -15.24 5.84
N PHE A 65 -10.83 -14.92 4.70
CA PHE A 65 -10.54 -15.59 3.42
C PHE A 65 -9.49 -14.86 2.57
N ILE A 66 -9.06 -13.67 3.01
CA ILE A 66 -7.98 -12.91 2.39
C ILE A 66 -6.66 -13.29 3.06
N GLY A 67 -5.63 -13.60 2.27
CA GLY A 67 -4.32 -14.08 2.75
C GLY A 67 -3.45 -13.03 3.45
N SER A 68 -3.98 -12.32 4.46
CA SER A 68 -3.23 -11.39 5.31
C SER A 68 -3.89 -11.24 6.70
N LEU A 69 -3.11 -10.79 7.69
CA LEU A 69 -3.54 -10.61 9.08
C LEU A 69 -3.25 -9.19 9.57
N GLU A 70 -4.15 -8.62 10.35
CA GLU A 70 -3.94 -7.39 11.11
C GLU A 70 -3.14 -7.72 12.35
N THR A 71 -1.91 -7.23 12.37
CA THR A 71 -0.99 -7.29 13.49
C THR A 71 -0.62 -5.87 13.92
N PRO A 72 -0.04 -5.67 15.12
CA PRO A 72 0.48 -4.36 15.53
C PRO A 72 1.55 -3.81 14.58
N VAL A 73 2.21 -4.67 13.81
CA VAL A 73 3.20 -4.26 12.80
C VAL A 73 2.51 -3.73 11.55
N THR A 74 1.41 -4.35 11.12
CA THR A 74 0.71 -3.97 9.86
C THR A 74 -0.33 -2.88 10.06
N SER A 75 -1.04 -2.88 11.19
CA SER A 75 -2.27 -2.11 11.42
C SER A 75 -2.20 -1.21 12.67
N SER A 76 -0.99 -0.85 13.12
CA SER A 76 -0.82 0.16 14.17
C SER A 76 -1.08 1.57 13.65
N PRO A 77 -1.74 2.46 14.43
CA PRO A 77 -1.96 3.86 14.04
C PRO A 77 -0.67 4.60 13.66
N LEU A 78 0.45 4.32 14.34
CA LEU A 78 1.73 4.95 14.06
C LEU A 78 2.30 4.49 12.70
N VAL A 79 2.28 3.18 12.44
CA VAL A 79 2.80 2.61 11.20
C VAL A 79 1.93 3.02 10.02
N ALA A 80 0.60 2.95 10.18
CA ALA A 80 -0.35 3.39 9.16
C ALA A 80 -0.16 4.87 8.83
N TRP A 81 0.03 5.73 9.83
CA TRP A 81 0.31 7.15 9.64
C TRP A 81 1.65 7.37 8.93
N TYR A 82 2.71 6.69 9.35
CA TYR A 82 4.03 6.81 8.75
C TYR A 82 4.01 6.38 7.27
N LEU A 83 3.48 5.18 6.97
CA LEU A 83 3.41 4.66 5.61
C LEU A 83 2.51 5.51 4.71
N SER A 84 1.40 6.04 5.23
CA SER A 84 0.49 6.89 4.45
C SER A 84 1.14 8.23 4.02
N ASN A 85 2.10 8.72 4.80
CA ASN A 85 2.80 9.96 4.51
C ASN A 85 4.03 9.78 3.60
N LEU A 86 4.52 8.55 3.45
CA LEU A 86 5.64 8.25 2.56
C LEU A 86 5.30 8.56 1.09
N PRO A 87 6.29 9.01 0.30
CA PRO A 87 6.09 9.31 -1.12
C PRO A 87 5.55 8.11 -1.90
N ALA A 88 5.91 6.87 -1.52
CA ALA A 88 5.42 5.66 -2.17
C ALA A 88 3.88 5.51 -2.12
N TYR A 89 3.24 5.84 -1.00
CA TYR A 89 1.80 5.64 -0.80
C TYR A 89 0.97 6.92 -0.95
N ARG A 90 1.62 8.06 -1.28
CA ARG A 90 0.96 9.36 -1.44
C ARG A 90 0.24 9.49 -2.79
N THR A 91 -0.74 8.62 -3.04
CA THR A 91 -1.44 8.45 -4.34
C THR A 91 -2.06 9.70 -4.96
N ALA A 92 -2.30 10.75 -4.17
CA ALA A 92 -2.93 12.00 -4.63
C ALA A 92 -1.93 13.03 -5.22
N VAL A 93 -0.63 12.78 -5.10
CA VAL A 93 0.42 13.72 -5.56
C VAL A 93 1.02 13.25 -6.88
N ASN A 94 1.47 14.18 -7.71
CA ASN A 94 2.15 13.89 -8.97
C ASN A 94 3.33 12.90 -8.74
N PRO A 95 3.40 11.79 -9.50
CA PRO A 95 4.49 10.81 -9.42
C PRO A 95 5.89 11.42 -9.53
N LEU A 96 6.06 12.52 -10.26
CA LEU A 96 7.34 13.22 -10.39
C LEU A 96 7.92 13.67 -9.04
N LEU A 97 7.10 14.31 -8.20
CA LEU A 97 7.55 14.82 -6.90
C LEU A 97 7.90 13.68 -5.95
N ARG A 98 7.14 12.58 -6.02
CA ARG A 98 7.44 11.37 -5.27
C ARG A 98 8.77 10.77 -5.70
N GLY A 99 9.01 10.72 -7.02
CA GLY A 99 10.28 10.27 -7.60
C GLY A 99 11.46 11.11 -7.08
N ILE A 100 11.31 12.43 -7.02
CA ILE A 100 12.36 13.32 -6.49
C ILE A 100 12.65 13.02 -5.01
N GLU A 101 11.62 12.90 -4.17
CA GLU A 101 11.80 12.62 -2.73
C GLU A 101 12.48 11.27 -2.50
N VAL A 102 12.04 10.22 -3.23
CA VAL A 102 12.65 8.89 -3.18
C VAL A 102 14.08 8.93 -3.71
N GLY A 103 14.31 9.56 -4.86
CA GLY A 103 15.63 9.68 -5.47
C GLY A 103 16.61 10.42 -4.57
N LEU A 104 16.21 11.53 -3.98
CA LEU A 104 17.04 12.33 -3.07
C LEU A 104 17.44 11.51 -1.84
N ALA A 105 16.48 10.84 -1.19
CA ALA A 105 16.77 10.00 -0.03
C ALA A 105 17.75 8.86 -0.36
N HIS A 106 17.56 8.16 -1.49
CA HIS A 106 18.43 7.06 -1.89
C HIS A 106 19.80 7.55 -2.36
N GLY A 107 19.85 8.63 -3.14
CA GLY A 107 21.09 9.25 -3.60
C GLY A 107 21.96 9.71 -2.43
N PHE A 108 21.36 10.35 -1.43
CA PHE A 108 22.05 10.75 -0.20
C PHE A 108 22.56 9.54 0.60
N PHE A 109 21.73 8.52 0.76
CA PHE A 109 22.07 7.31 1.52
C PHE A 109 23.24 6.53 0.91
N LEU A 110 23.25 6.36 -0.41
CA LEU A 110 24.23 5.52 -1.11
C LEU A 110 25.66 6.04 -1.03
N VAL A 111 25.87 7.36 -0.89
CA VAL A 111 27.22 7.94 -0.81
C VAL A 111 27.99 7.44 0.42
N GLY A 112 27.31 7.24 1.56
CA GLY A 112 27.95 6.83 2.81
C GLY A 112 28.75 5.50 2.68
N PRO A 113 28.11 4.40 2.28
CA PRO A 113 28.79 3.12 2.06
C PRO A 113 29.91 3.19 1.01
N PHE A 114 29.70 3.88 -0.11
CA PHE A 114 30.72 3.95 -1.18
C PHE A 114 31.95 4.76 -0.80
N VAL A 115 31.79 5.81 0.01
CA VAL A 115 32.94 6.60 0.51
C VAL A 115 33.70 5.84 1.60
N LYS A 116 33.00 5.25 2.58
CA LYS A 116 33.66 4.63 3.76
C LYS A 116 34.13 3.20 3.51
N ALA A 117 33.35 2.39 2.81
CA ALA A 117 33.65 0.99 2.51
C ALA A 117 34.16 0.80 1.06
N GLY A 118 34.43 1.90 0.34
CA GLY A 118 34.95 1.84 -1.02
C GLY A 118 36.40 1.36 -1.09
N PRO A 119 36.86 0.88 -2.26
CA PRO A 119 38.21 0.41 -2.47
C PRO A 119 39.27 1.52 -2.28
N LEU A 120 38.90 2.77 -2.54
CA LEU A 120 39.78 3.94 -2.46
C LEU A 120 39.66 4.70 -1.12
N ARG A 121 39.04 4.09 -0.09
CA ARG A 121 38.76 4.72 1.22
C ARG A 121 39.98 5.31 1.94
N ASN A 122 41.18 4.74 1.73
CA ASN A 122 42.41 5.18 2.38
C ASN A 122 43.16 6.27 1.58
N THR A 123 42.58 6.75 0.48
CA THR A 123 43.20 7.73 -0.41
C THR A 123 42.51 9.09 -0.25
N PRO A 124 43.20 10.22 -0.53
CA PRO A 124 42.58 11.54 -0.48
C PRO A 124 41.44 11.70 -1.52
N TYR A 125 41.36 10.79 -2.50
CA TYR A 125 40.33 10.78 -3.54
C TYR A 125 39.10 9.93 -3.20
N ALA A 126 38.99 9.40 -1.97
CA ALA A 126 37.87 8.56 -1.52
C ALA A 126 36.49 9.19 -1.79
N GLY A 127 36.40 10.52 -1.68
CA GLY A 127 35.18 11.28 -1.90
C GLY A 127 34.67 11.30 -3.30
N GLY A 128 35.54 11.70 -4.23
CA GLY A 128 35.22 11.75 -5.65
C GLY A 128 34.93 10.35 -6.20
N ALA A 129 35.70 9.35 -5.78
CA ALA A 129 35.47 7.97 -6.18
C ALA A 129 34.13 7.42 -5.62
N GLY A 130 33.83 7.69 -4.35
CA GLY A 130 32.59 7.22 -3.72
C GLY A 130 31.33 7.89 -4.26
N SER A 131 31.38 9.21 -4.52
CA SER A 131 30.25 9.93 -5.12
C SER A 131 30.03 9.53 -6.59
N LEU A 132 31.09 9.30 -7.36
CA LEU A 132 30.98 8.82 -8.74
C LEU A 132 30.38 7.40 -8.79
N ALA A 133 30.82 6.50 -7.89
CA ALA A 133 30.26 5.16 -7.78
C ALA A 133 28.77 5.17 -7.38
N ALA A 134 28.39 6.02 -6.43
CA ALA A 134 27.00 6.20 -6.03
C ALA A 134 26.14 6.77 -7.19
N ALA A 135 26.64 7.76 -7.92
CA ALA A 135 25.96 8.30 -9.09
C ALA A 135 25.76 7.24 -10.19
N GLY A 136 26.79 6.41 -10.44
CA GLY A 136 26.69 5.27 -11.36
C GLY A 136 25.60 4.28 -10.95
N LEU A 137 25.51 3.96 -9.66
CA LEU A 137 24.48 3.06 -9.14
C LEU A 137 23.06 3.66 -9.27
N VAL A 138 22.91 4.97 -9.05
CA VAL A 138 21.65 5.68 -9.32
C VAL A 138 21.26 5.57 -10.80
N VAL A 139 22.20 5.74 -11.73
CA VAL A 139 21.93 5.61 -13.18
C VAL A 139 21.46 4.20 -13.52
N ILE A 140 22.13 3.17 -12.99
CA ILE A 140 21.74 1.77 -13.21
C ILE A 140 20.32 1.52 -12.67
N LEU A 141 20.02 1.99 -11.46
CA LEU A 141 18.67 1.89 -10.89
C LEU A 141 17.63 2.62 -11.76
N SER A 142 17.92 3.82 -12.24
CA SER A 142 17.02 4.56 -13.15
C SER A 142 16.73 3.79 -14.44
N ILE A 143 17.72 3.10 -15.00
CA ILE A 143 17.53 2.24 -16.17
C ILE A 143 16.65 1.04 -15.81
N CYS A 144 16.91 0.36 -14.67
CA CYS A 144 16.08 -0.75 -14.21
C CYS A 144 14.61 -0.33 -14.02
N LEU A 145 14.38 0.84 -13.42
CA LEU A 145 13.03 1.40 -13.27
C LEU A 145 12.40 1.71 -14.64
N THR A 146 13.18 2.18 -15.61
CA THR A 146 12.67 2.48 -16.95
C THR A 146 12.26 1.20 -17.69
N ILE A 147 13.09 0.15 -17.63
CA ILE A 147 12.77 -1.17 -18.19
C ILE A 147 11.52 -1.76 -17.53
N TYR A 148 11.38 -1.61 -16.20
CA TYR A 148 10.17 -2.01 -15.49
C TYR A 148 8.93 -1.26 -16.02
N GLY A 149 9.05 0.06 -16.24
CA GLY A 149 7.96 0.86 -16.78
C GLY A 149 7.49 0.40 -18.15
N VAL A 150 8.45 0.15 -19.06
CA VAL A 150 8.17 -0.30 -20.44
C VAL A 150 7.59 -1.72 -20.47
N SER A 151 8.02 -2.60 -19.58
CA SER A 151 7.53 -4.00 -19.53
C SER A 151 6.21 -4.16 -18.78
N SER A 152 5.89 -3.26 -17.85
CA SER A 152 4.73 -3.40 -16.96
C SER A 152 3.51 -2.59 -17.40
N PHE A 153 3.69 -1.50 -18.15
CA PHE A 153 2.61 -0.59 -18.53
C PHE A 153 2.59 -0.37 -20.05
N ASN A 154 1.43 -0.60 -20.68
CA ASN A 154 1.23 -0.18 -22.06
C ASN A 154 0.66 1.25 -22.12
N GLU A 155 0.92 1.94 -23.22
CA GLU A 155 0.37 3.26 -23.48
C GLU A 155 -1.15 3.18 -23.65
N GLY A 156 -1.90 3.91 -22.79
CA GLY A 156 -3.36 3.95 -22.83
C GLY A 156 -4.09 3.05 -21.82
N ASP A 157 -3.37 2.22 -21.06
CA ASP A 157 -3.97 1.39 -20.01
C ASP A 157 -4.40 2.23 -18.80
N ALA A 158 -5.58 1.92 -18.26
CA ALA A 158 -6.05 2.51 -17.01
C ALA A 158 -5.20 2.04 -15.83
N SER A 159 -5.02 2.91 -14.82
CA SER A 159 -4.18 2.62 -13.65
C SER A 159 -4.57 1.31 -12.97
N THR A 160 -3.60 0.40 -12.83
CA THR A 160 -3.74 -0.91 -12.17
C THR A 160 -3.84 -0.81 -10.64
N ALA A 161 -3.73 0.40 -10.08
CA ALA A 161 -3.76 0.61 -8.65
C ALA A 161 -5.16 0.33 -8.04
N PRO A 162 -5.21 -0.20 -6.81
CA PRO A 162 -6.48 -0.44 -6.13
C PRO A 162 -7.24 0.89 -5.95
N SER A 163 -8.43 0.95 -6.53
CA SER A 163 -9.35 2.10 -6.46
C SER A 163 -10.26 2.08 -5.23
N LEU A 164 -9.95 1.25 -4.23
CA LEU A 164 -10.71 1.12 -2.99
C LEU A 164 -9.79 1.32 -1.79
N THR A 165 -10.25 2.11 -0.82
CA THR A 165 -9.60 2.17 0.50
C THR A 165 -9.98 0.95 1.34
N LEU A 166 -9.24 0.72 2.43
CA LEU A 166 -9.56 -0.32 3.41
C LEU A 166 -11.00 -0.20 3.96
N THR A 167 -11.53 1.02 4.04
CA THR A 167 -12.92 1.32 4.45
C THR A 167 -13.95 1.16 3.32
N GLY A 168 -13.57 0.60 2.17
CA GLY A 168 -14.43 0.44 1.00
C GLY A 168 -14.76 1.73 0.24
N ARG A 169 -14.09 2.87 0.54
CA ARG A 169 -14.33 4.13 -0.17
C ARG A 169 -13.66 4.06 -1.54
N LYS A 170 -14.38 4.45 -2.59
CA LYS A 170 -13.80 4.62 -3.94
C LYS A 170 -12.75 5.72 -3.90
N LYS A 171 -11.51 5.36 -4.19
CA LYS A 171 -10.32 6.21 -4.25
C LYS A 171 -9.90 6.33 -5.71
N GLN A 172 -9.40 7.52 -6.10
CA GLN A 172 -8.75 7.68 -7.39
C GLN A 172 -7.57 6.69 -7.47
N PRO A 173 -7.49 5.86 -8.52
CA PRO A 173 -6.39 4.91 -8.68
C PRO A 173 -5.09 5.69 -8.88
N ASP A 174 -4.01 5.19 -8.30
CA ASP A 174 -2.72 5.88 -8.31
C ASP A 174 -2.22 6.08 -9.74
N GLN A 175 -2.01 7.35 -10.14
CA GLN A 175 -1.48 7.68 -11.45
C GLN A 175 -0.07 7.10 -11.67
N LEU A 176 0.64 6.70 -10.61
CA LEU A 176 1.94 6.05 -10.70
C LEU A 176 1.91 4.71 -11.46
N GLN A 177 0.79 3.97 -11.42
CA GLN A 177 0.61 2.70 -12.15
C GLN A 177 0.11 2.92 -13.59
N THR A 178 0.63 3.94 -14.27
CA THR A 178 0.38 4.23 -15.69
C THR A 178 1.72 4.47 -16.37
N ALA A 179 1.81 4.24 -17.69
CA ALA A 179 3.06 4.46 -18.44
C ALA A 179 3.59 5.90 -18.25
N ASP A 180 2.72 6.90 -18.41
CA ASP A 180 3.07 8.32 -18.24
C ASP A 180 3.49 8.67 -16.80
N GLY A 181 2.79 8.12 -15.82
CA GLY A 181 3.07 8.36 -14.41
C GLY A 181 4.38 7.71 -13.97
N TRP A 182 4.66 6.50 -14.46
CA TRP A 182 5.90 5.80 -14.17
C TRP A 182 7.10 6.51 -14.81
N ALA A 183 6.98 6.96 -16.07
CA ALA A 183 8.03 7.75 -16.73
C ALA A 183 8.36 9.05 -15.97
N LYS A 184 7.34 9.75 -15.46
CA LYS A 184 7.53 10.93 -14.61
C LYS A 184 8.22 10.59 -13.29
N PHE A 185 7.89 9.44 -12.70
CA PHE A 185 8.52 8.95 -11.48
C PHE A 185 10.00 8.60 -11.70
N THR A 186 10.35 7.89 -12.79
CA THR A 186 11.74 7.53 -13.09
C THR A 186 12.60 8.76 -13.38
N GLY A 187 12.06 9.75 -14.10
CA GLY A 187 12.71 11.05 -14.33
C GLY A 187 12.94 11.81 -13.02
N GLY A 188 11.95 11.82 -12.12
CA GLY A 188 12.09 12.39 -10.78
C GLY A 188 13.14 11.67 -9.94
N PHE A 189 13.17 10.34 -9.98
CA PHE A 189 14.16 9.52 -9.26
C PHE A 189 15.59 9.80 -9.73
N PHE A 190 15.80 9.90 -11.05
CA PHE A 190 17.12 10.22 -11.61
C PHE A 190 17.60 11.61 -11.16
N PHE A 191 16.77 12.63 -11.32
CA PHE A 191 17.10 14.00 -10.92
C PHE A 191 17.32 14.11 -9.40
N GLY A 192 16.45 13.49 -8.61
CA GLY A 192 16.58 13.43 -7.15
C GLY A 192 17.83 12.68 -6.72
N GLY A 193 18.16 11.57 -7.37
CA GLY A 193 19.32 10.75 -7.05
C GLY A 193 20.64 11.47 -7.28
N ILE A 194 20.84 12.09 -8.44
CA ILE A 194 22.06 12.85 -8.74
C ILE A 194 22.20 14.09 -7.85
N SER A 195 21.10 14.78 -7.57
CA SER A 195 21.11 15.92 -6.63
C SER A 195 21.40 15.48 -5.19
N GLY A 196 20.87 14.35 -4.74
CA GLY A 196 21.16 13.75 -3.43
C GLY A 196 22.62 13.34 -3.25
N VAL A 197 23.22 12.73 -4.28
CA VAL A 197 24.65 12.37 -4.30
C VAL A 197 25.53 13.62 -4.22
N THR A 198 25.18 14.66 -5.00
CA THR A 198 25.91 15.94 -5.02
C THR A 198 25.81 16.63 -3.65
N TRP A 199 24.63 16.60 -3.02
CA TRP A 199 24.42 17.17 -1.70
C TRP A 199 25.23 16.44 -0.62
N ALA A 200 25.26 15.10 -0.65
CA ALA A 200 26.10 14.32 0.26
C ALA A 200 27.59 14.63 0.08
N PHE A 201 28.06 14.75 -1.16
CA PHE A 201 29.44 15.17 -1.46
C PHE A 201 29.73 16.58 -0.92
N PHE A 202 28.82 17.53 -1.12
CA PHE A 202 28.97 18.90 -0.61
C PHE A 202 29.08 18.94 0.92
N LEU A 203 28.23 18.20 1.64
CA LEU A 203 28.28 18.14 3.10
C LEU A 203 29.56 17.51 3.64
N LEU A 204 30.12 16.50 2.95
CA LEU A 204 31.33 15.81 3.38
C LEU A 204 32.61 16.59 3.07
N TYR A 205 32.67 17.33 1.96
CA TYR A 205 33.92 17.94 1.47
C TYR A 205 33.97 19.46 1.53
N VAL A 206 32.82 20.16 1.59
CA VAL A 206 32.78 21.64 1.64
C VAL A 206 32.47 22.15 3.04
N LEU A 207 31.49 21.54 3.70
CA LEU A 207 31.07 21.93 5.04
C LEU A 207 31.93 21.30 6.15
N ASP A 208 32.75 20.30 5.80
CA ASP A 208 33.79 19.66 6.62
C ASP A 208 33.32 19.34 8.06
N LEU A 209 32.03 18.98 8.18
CA LEU A 209 31.37 18.71 9.45
C LEU A 209 32.02 17.49 10.14
N PRO A 210 32.05 17.44 11.48
CA PRO A 210 32.66 16.35 12.25
C PRO A 210 31.81 15.08 12.19
N TYR A 211 31.67 14.51 10.99
CA TYR A 211 31.04 13.22 10.78
C TYR A 211 32.07 12.10 10.92
N PHE A 212 31.60 10.95 11.40
CA PHE A 212 32.39 9.73 11.62
C PHE A 212 32.91 9.06 10.31
N VAL A 213 32.91 9.82 9.22
CA VAL A 213 33.33 9.43 7.87
C VAL A 213 34.76 9.92 7.58
N LYS A 214 35.29 10.82 8.42
CA LYS A 214 36.70 11.25 8.39
C LYS A 214 37.61 10.20 9.03
#